data_AF-A0A7V3JM01-F1
#
_entry.id   AF-A0A7V3JM01-F1
#
_cell.length_a   1.000
_cell.length_b   1.000
_cell.length_c   1.000
_cell.angle_alpha   90.00
_cell.angle_beta   90.00
_cell.angle_gamma   90.00
#
_symmetry.space_group_name_H-M   'P 1'
#
loop_
_entity.id
_entity.type
_entity.pdbx_description
1 polymer ?
#
loop_
_entity_poly.entity_id
_entity_poly.type
_entity_poly.pdbx_seq_one_letter_code
_entity_poly.pdbx_strand_id
1 'polypeptide(L)'
;MQIEVLFFDGCPNHRLAVERAKSALAQEGVEAEVVEVRVSGEAAARELGFLGSPTVRVDGKDVEPAARGLKQFGMCCRTYLEGGRRSGAPSQEMIRAAVREALGARR
;
A
#
# COMPACT_ATOMS: atom_id res chain seq x y z
N MET A 1 6.73 -0.18 13.59
CA MET A 1 5.77 -0.35 12.49
C MET A 1 6.48 0.05 11.22
N GLN A 2 6.23 -0.63 10.11
CA GLN A 2 6.82 -0.31 8.82
C GLN A 2 5.70 -0.18 7.78
N ILE A 3 5.74 0.90 6.99
CA ILE A 3 4.87 1.05 5.83
C ILE A 3 5.70 0.85 4.59
N GLU A 4 5.26 -0.02 3.70
CA GLU A 4 5.94 -0.28 2.42
C GLU A 4 5.05 0.19 1.27
N VAL A 5 5.63 0.92 0.33
CA VAL A 5 4.99 1.33 -0.91
C VAL A 5 5.70 0.63 -2.05
N LEU A 6 5.09 -0.43 -2.57
CA LEU A 6 5.57 -1.18 -3.71
C LEU A 6 5.12 -0.48 -5.00
N PHE A 7 6.03 -0.27 -5.92
CA PHE A 7 5.76 0.38 -7.21
C PHE A 7 6.68 -0.14 -8.31
N PHE A 8 6.32 0.08 -9.57
CA PHE A 8 7.23 -0.14 -10.71
C PHE A 8 7.59 1.19 -11.41
N ASP A 9 8.68 1.16 -12.17
CA ASP A 9 9.17 2.32 -12.93
C ASP A 9 8.12 2.86 -13.92
N GLY A 10 7.75 4.13 -13.77
CA GLY A 10 6.74 4.78 -14.60
C GLY A 10 5.33 4.82 -14.01
N CYS A 11 5.12 4.34 -12.78
CA CYS A 11 3.83 4.53 -12.11
C CYS A 11 3.63 6.01 -11.70
N PRO A 12 2.63 6.73 -12.23
CA PRO A 12 2.39 8.13 -11.89
C PRO A 12 1.87 8.30 -10.45
N ASN A 13 1.30 7.23 -9.88
CA ASN A 13 0.59 7.29 -8.60
C ASN A 13 1.45 6.90 -7.39
N HIS A 14 2.72 6.49 -7.57
CA HIS A 14 3.57 6.08 -6.44
C HIS A 14 3.80 7.25 -5.46
N ARG A 15 4.12 8.45 -5.96
CA ARG A 15 4.31 9.63 -5.11
C ARG A 15 3.06 9.95 -4.29
N LEU A 16 1.88 9.85 -4.91
CA LEU A 16 0.62 10.07 -4.22
C LEU A 16 0.40 9.04 -3.10
N ALA A 17 0.75 7.77 -3.33
CA ALA A 17 0.65 6.73 -2.31
C ALA A 17 1.60 7.00 -1.13
N VAL A 18 2.84 7.41 -1.40
CA VAL A 18 3.84 7.79 -0.37
C VAL A 18 3.36 8.97 0.46
N GLU A 19 2.88 10.04 -0.18
CA GLU A 19 2.37 11.22 0.53
C GLU A 19 1.16 10.88 1.41
N ARG A 20 0.23 10.06 0.90
CA ARG A 20 -0.91 9.59 1.70
C ARG A 20 -0.48 8.71 2.87
N ALA A 21 0.55 7.88 2.69
CA ALA A 21 1.10 7.06 3.76
C ALA A 21 1.72 7.92 4.87
N LYS A 22 2.56 8.90 4.51
CA LYS A 22 3.14 9.85 5.47
C LYS A 22 2.05 10.65 6.20
N SER A 23 1.06 11.14 5.48
CA SER A 23 -0.05 11.90 6.06
C SER A 23 -0.91 11.03 6.99
N ALA A 24 -1.14 9.76 6.65
CA ALA A 24 -1.81 8.80 7.52
C ALA A 24 -1.06 8.59 8.84
N LEU A 25 0.26 8.39 8.77
CA LEU A 25 1.11 8.25 9.97
C LEU A 25 1.06 9.50 10.86
N ALA A 26 1.18 10.68 10.26
CA ALA A 26 1.10 11.95 10.98
C ALA A 26 -0.26 12.14 11.68
N GLN A 27 -1.36 11.76 11.04
CA GLN A 27 -2.70 11.86 11.63
C GLN A 27 -2.93 10.85 12.77
N GLU A 28 -2.33 9.66 12.68
CA GLU A 28 -2.41 8.67 13.76
C GLU A 28 -1.38 8.93 14.87
N GLY A 29 -0.50 9.92 14.72
CA GLY A 29 0.57 10.22 15.68
C GLY A 29 1.60 9.10 15.79
N VAL A 30 1.81 8.35 14.71
CA VAL A 30 2.74 7.21 14.67
C VAL A 30 4.01 7.61 13.94
N GLU A 31 5.15 7.50 14.62
CA GLU A 31 6.46 7.58 13.98
C GLU A 31 6.80 6.21 13.36
N ALA A 32 6.63 6.10 12.04
CA ALA A 32 7.02 4.93 11.27
C ALA A 32 7.70 5.35 9.96
N GLU A 33 8.56 4.48 9.45
CA GLU A 33 9.23 4.69 8.17
C GLU A 33 8.32 4.25 7.01
N VAL A 34 8.28 5.07 5.96
CA VAL A 34 7.67 4.73 4.68
C VAL A 34 8.78 4.29 3.73
N VAL A 35 8.85 2.99 3.46
CA VAL A 35 9.84 2.38 2.59
C VAL A 35 9.29 2.24 1.18
N GLU A 36 9.97 2.84 0.22
CA GLU A 36 9.63 2.72 -1.20
C GLU A 36 10.32 1.49 -1.79
N VAL A 37 9.55 0.49 -2.23
CA VAL A 37 10.05 -0.78 -2.76
C VAL A 37 9.79 -0.84 -4.26
N ARG A 38 10.85 -0.80 -5.05
CA ARG A 38 10.76 -0.90 -6.51
C ARG A 38 10.67 -2.37 -6.93
N VAL A 39 9.58 -2.72 -7.61
CA VAL A 39 9.31 -4.05 -8.18
C VAL A 39 9.73 -4.06 -9.64
N SER A 40 10.79 -4.81 -9.96
CA SER A 40 11.33 -4.92 -11.31
C SER A 40 11.05 -6.30 -11.92
N GLY A 41 9.91 -6.40 -12.61
CA GLY A 41 9.51 -7.58 -13.37
C GLY A 41 8.61 -8.56 -12.61
N GLU A 42 8.16 -9.59 -13.31
CA GLU A 42 7.16 -10.54 -12.79
C GLU A 42 7.68 -11.44 -11.68
N ALA A 43 8.96 -11.80 -11.68
CA ALA A 43 9.58 -12.60 -10.62
C ALA A 43 9.49 -11.87 -9.28
N ALA A 44 10.00 -10.63 -9.23
CA ALA A 44 9.88 -9.76 -8.06
C ALA A 44 8.43 -9.52 -7.67
N ALA A 45 7.53 -9.36 -8.64
CA ALA A 45 6.10 -9.20 -8.36
C ALA A 45 5.51 -10.42 -7.64
N ARG A 46 5.91 -11.65 -8.01
CA ARG A 46 5.43 -12.87 -7.35
C ARG A 46 6.05 -13.07 -5.97
N GLU A 47 7.35 -12.87 -5.84
CA GLU A 47 8.07 -13.00 -4.57
C GLU A 47 7.54 -12.02 -3.53
N LEU A 48 7.29 -10.78 -3.95
CA LEU A 48 6.75 -9.76 -3.09
C LEU A 48 5.23 -9.84 -2.98
N GLY A 49 4.51 -10.66 -3.74
CA GLY A 49 3.03 -10.66 -3.76
C GLY A 49 2.41 -9.36 -4.26
N PHE A 50 3.07 -8.70 -5.21
CA PHE A 50 2.69 -7.42 -5.80
C PHE A 50 1.46 -7.57 -6.71
N LEU A 51 0.34 -7.00 -6.29
CA LEU A 51 -0.93 -7.03 -7.02
C LEU A 51 -1.04 -5.93 -8.09
N GLY A 52 -0.05 -5.05 -8.18
CA GLY A 52 0.01 -3.93 -9.10
C GLY A 52 0.41 -2.62 -8.43
N SER A 53 0.81 -1.65 -9.25
CA SER A 53 1.33 -0.36 -8.77
C SER A 53 0.24 0.69 -8.58
N PRO A 54 0.35 1.52 -7.52
CA PRO A 54 1.14 1.30 -6.32
C PRO A 54 0.42 0.29 -5.42
N THR A 55 1.15 -0.49 -4.62
CA THR A 55 0.61 -1.34 -3.54
C THR A 55 1.18 -0.84 -2.22
N VAL A 56 0.31 -0.58 -1.24
CA VAL A 56 0.75 -0.10 0.09
C VAL A 56 0.49 -1.18 1.13
N ARG A 57 1.46 -1.39 2.02
CA ARG A 57 1.39 -2.37 3.11
C ARG A 57 1.77 -1.75 4.43
N VAL A 58 1.19 -2.27 5.50
CA VAL A 58 1.54 -1.95 6.89
C VAL A 58 1.93 -3.25 7.57
N ASP A 59 3.15 -3.31 8.09
CA ASP A 59 3.75 -4.52 8.70
C ASP A 59 3.55 -5.77 7.81
N GLY A 60 3.81 -5.65 6.50
CA GLY A 60 3.68 -6.71 5.50
C GLY A 60 2.24 -7.04 5.04
N LYS A 61 1.20 -6.41 5.62
CA LYS A 61 -0.20 -6.63 5.24
C LYS A 61 -0.71 -5.53 4.32
N ASP A 62 -1.42 -5.90 3.25
CA ASP A 62 -2.03 -4.92 2.34
C ASP A 62 -3.04 -4.01 3.07
N VAL A 63 -3.04 -2.72 2.73
CA VAL A 63 -3.97 -1.74 3.30
C VAL A 63 -5.41 -2.00 2.88
N GLU A 64 -5.64 -2.69 1.76
CA GLU A 64 -6.95 -3.13 1.32
C GLU A 64 -7.24 -4.56 1.81
N PRO A 65 -8.19 -4.76 2.75
CA PRO A 65 -8.45 -6.08 3.31
C PRO A 65 -8.87 -7.12 2.26
N ALA A 66 -9.64 -6.69 1.26
CA ALA A 66 -10.08 -7.54 0.16
C ALA A 66 -8.92 -8.06 -0.71
N ALA A 67 -7.79 -7.35 -0.72
CA ALA A 67 -6.63 -7.71 -1.50
C ALA A 67 -5.72 -8.76 -0.84
N ARG A 68 -5.81 -8.92 0.49
CA ARG A 68 -4.94 -9.79 1.28
C ARG A 68 -5.04 -11.29 0.91
N GLY A 69 -6.08 -11.69 0.19
CA GLY A 69 -6.26 -13.06 -0.32
C GLY A 69 -6.04 -13.23 -1.83
N LEU A 70 -5.77 -12.14 -2.56
CA LEU A 70 -5.60 -12.20 -4.00
C LEU A 70 -4.25 -12.80 -4.38
N LYS A 71 -4.24 -13.66 -5.41
CA LYS A 71 -3.03 -14.31 -5.96
C LYS A 71 -2.70 -13.86 -7.38
N GLN A 72 -3.39 -12.84 -7.87
CA GLN A 72 -3.14 -12.23 -9.18
C GLN A 72 -1.99 -11.23 -9.09
N PHE A 73 -0.78 -11.75 -8.96
CA PHE A 73 0.42 -10.93 -8.94
C PHE A 73 0.85 -10.57 -10.36
N GLY A 74 1.25 -9.31 -10.58
CA GLY A 74 1.65 -8.86 -11.91
C GLY A 74 2.09 -7.41 -11.99
N MET A 75 2.79 -7.09 -13.07
CA MET A 75 3.25 -5.75 -13.41
C MET A 75 2.11 -4.94 -14.04
N CYS A 76 1.03 -4.73 -13.29
CA CYS A 76 -0.16 -4.02 -13.75
C CYS A 76 -0.45 -2.78 -12.90
N CYS A 77 -1.27 -1.87 -13.42
CA CYS A 77 -1.79 -0.75 -12.64
C CYS A 77 -2.89 -1.26 -11.70
N ARG A 78 -2.82 -0.86 -10.44
CA ARG A 78 -3.85 -1.17 -9.44
C ARG A 78 -4.81 0.01 -9.29
N THR A 79 -6.09 -0.30 -9.15
CA THR A 79 -7.13 0.68 -8.84
C THR A 79 -7.77 0.35 -7.51
N TYR A 80 -8.07 1.37 -6.74
CA TYR A 80 -8.67 1.30 -5.42
C TYR A 80 -10.06 1.90 -5.46
N LEU A 81 -11.01 1.26 -4.78
CA LEU A 81 -12.38 1.75 -4.65
C LEU A 81 -12.65 2.15 -3.20
N GLU A 82 -12.97 3.42 -3.00
CA GLU A 82 -13.42 3.93 -1.70
C GLU A 82 -14.64 4.81 -1.89
N GLY A 83 -15.73 4.51 -1.19
CA GLY A 83 -16.96 5.32 -1.23
C GLY A 83 -17.52 5.53 -2.64
N GLY A 84 -17.33 4.56 -3.56
CA GLY A 84 -17.77 4.65 -4.96
C GLY A 84 -16.81 5.39 -5.90
N ARG A 85 -15.70 5.95 -5.42
CA ARG A 85 -14.70 6.63 -6.24
C ARG A 85 -13.51 5.71 -6.50
N ARG A 86 -13.14 5.56 -7.79
CA ARG A 86 -11.93 4.83 -8.18
C ARG A 86 -10.72 5.76 -8.18
N SER A 87 -9.61 5.31 -7.61
CA SER A 87 -8.34 6.02 -7.62
C SER A 87 -7.21 5.07 -7.99
N GLY A 88 -6.13 5.61 -8.57
CA GLY A 88 -4.92 4.84 -8.89
C GLY A 88 -3.96 4.70 -7.70
N ALA A 89 -4.36 5.11 -6.49
CA ALA A 89 -3.61 4.92 -5.24
C ALA A 89 -4.60 4.67 -4.10
N PRO A 90 -4.20 3.94 -3.04
CA PRO A 90 -5.06 3.74 -1.88
C PRO A 90 -5.38 5.09 -1.24
N SER A 91 -6.58 5.22 -0.69
CA SER A 91 -6.97 6.41 0.03
C SER A 91 -6.18 6.55 1.33
N GLN A 92 -6.16 7.77 1.86
CA GLN A 92 -5.56 8.01 3.15
C GLN A 92 -6.29 7.24 4.27
N GLU A 93 -7.63 7.17 4.23
CA GLU A 93 -8.40 6.49 5.28
C GLU A 93 -8.17 4.98 5.27
N MET A 94 -8.02 4.36 4.09
CA MET A 94 -7.65 2.95 3.98
C MET A 94 -6.28 2.67 4.63
N ILE A 95 -5.30 3.53 4.40
CA ILE A 95 -3.98 3.41 5.04
C ILE A 95 -4.10 3.61 6.56
N ARG A 96 -4.85 4.62 7.02
CA ARG A 96 -5.08 4.87 8.45
C ARG A 96 -5.77 3.71 9.14
N ALA A 97 -6.76 3.09 8.50
CA ALA A 97 -7.45 1.91 9.03
C ALA A 97 -6.47 0.75 9.23
N ALA A 98 -5.60 0.50 8.25
CA ALA A 98 -4.55 -0.52 8.35
C ALA A 98 -3.50 -0.20 9.44
N VAL A 99 -3.12 1.07 9.60
CA VAL A 99 -2.25 1.53 10.70
C VAL A 99 -2.93 1.28 12.06
N ARG A 100 -4.20 1.65 12.22
CA ARG A 100 -4.97 1.40 13.46
C ARG A 100 -5.09 -0.08 13.78
N GLU A 101 -5.35 -0.90 12.77
CA GLU A 101 -5.37 -2.37 12.91
C GLU A 101 -4.00 -2.89 13.41
N ALA A 102 -2.90 -2.42 12.81
CA ALA A 102 -1.55 -2.83 13.19
C ALA A 102 -1.16 -2.33 14.60
N LEU A 103 -1.62 -1.15 15.03
CA LEU A 103 -1.46 -0.67 16.41
C LEU A 103 -2.24 -1.53 17.41
N GLY A 104 -3.47 -1.92 17.06
CA GLY A 104 -4.32 -2.77 17.91
C GLY A 104 -3.79 -4.20 18.04
N ALA A 105 -3.20 -4.76 16.99
CA ALA A 105 -2.62 -6.10 17.00
C ALA A 105 -1.31 -6.23 17.81
N ARG A 106 -0.71 -5.11 18.22
CA ARG A 106 0.52 -5.06 19.02
C ARG A 106 0.26 -4.96 20.54
N ARG A 107 -1.00 -4.88 20.98
CA ARG A 107 -1.40 -4.87 22.39
C ARG A 107 -1.76 -6.28 22.86
#